data_AF-A0A7Y7TPT9-F1
#
_entry.id   AF-A0A7Y7TPT9-F1
#
_cell.length_a   1.000
_cell.length_b   1.000
_cell.length_c   1.000
_cell.angle_alpha   90.00
_cell.angle_beta   90.00
_cell.angle_gamma   90.00
#
_symmetry.space_group_name_H-M   'P 1'
#
loop_
_entity.id
_entity.type
_entity.pdbx_description
1 polymer ?
#
loop_
_entity_poly.entity_id
_entity_poly.type
_entity_poly.pdbx_seq_one_letter_code
_entity_poly.pdbx_strand_id
1 'polypeptide(L)'
;MKKTAPKLLYADAKGQIFDHPHLTMAGMSGSTAVLPENVELIPLPEDSRLFTIPDTPPIAWDASKGKFVTVSTVRQGRREMPIQAVSAFMAPGWMRTLLPACDYSKKQVQLPLWSYTAVGWDEEREQIVVAATRVDSNENWLPKNYDDRKLDPLVRKMIKAFPENRLLEQLSRCAIDYHCFAAKNLFFRRWEAPIPTSPVCNSRCLGCISLQPSDCCPSNHDRIGFVPTPEEIVELMLPHLLEAPDPIVSYGQGCEGDPIMQAETVAEATRRLKAASKGRGTVNFNSNGSFPERIKLLCDAGMDS
;
A
#
# COMPACT_ATOMS: atom_id res chain seq x y z
N MET A 1 1.48 31.84 19.01
CA MET A 1 2.45 32.06 17.91
C MET A 1 1.80 31.60 16.62
N LYS A 2 1.77 32.44 15.57
CA LYS A 2 1.30 32.00 14.25
C LYS A 2 2.36 31.02 13.71
N LYS A 3 2.00 29.74 13.61
CA LYS A 3 2.84 28.70 13.02
C LYS A 3 3.19 29.10 11.59
N THR A 4 4.48 29.08 11.25
CA THR A 4 4.93 29.32 9.88
C THR A 4 4.47 28.14 9.02
N ALA A 5 3.77 28.43 7.92
CA ALA A 5 3.28 27.37 7.05
C ALA A 5 4.46 26.71 6.32
N PRO A 6 4.48 25.37 6.16
CA PRO A 6 5.63 24.69 5.57
C PRO A 6 5.90 25.17 4.14
N LYS A 7 7.18 25.19 3.75
CA LYS A 7 7.60 25.62 2.42
C LYS A 7 7.34 24.56 1.36
N LEU A 8 7.17 25.01 0.12
CA LEU A 8 7.17 24.16 -1.06
C LEU A 8 8.49 23.39 -1.13
N LEU A 9 8.42 22.07 -1.23
CA LEU A 9 9.53 21.24 -1.69
C LEU A 9 9.44 21.06 -3.21
N TYR A 10 10.55 21.24 -3.90
CA TYR A 10 10.68 20.97 -5.33
C TYR A 10 11.94 20.16 -5.59
N ALA A 11 12.00 19.47 -6.74
CA ALA A 11 13.21 18.80 -7.18
C ALA A 11 13.74 19.37 -8.49
N ASP A 12 15.07 19.32 -8.67
CA ASP A 12 15.71 19.59 -9.95
C ASP A 12 15.63 18.38 -10.89
N ALA A 13 16.19 18.52 -12.10
CA ALA A 13 16.23 17.44 -13.10
C ALA A 13 17.04 16.21 -12.68
N LYS A 14 17.91 16.32 -11.65
CA LYS A 14 18.67 15.20 -11.08
C LYS A 14 17.93 14.54 -9.90
N GLY A 15 16.76 15.05 -9.53
CA GLY A 15 15.99 14.58 -8.38
C GLY A 15 16.50 15.11 -7.04
N GLN A 16 17.39 16.11 -7.02
CA GLN A 16 17.81 16.75 -5.77
C GLN A 16 16.68 17.64 -5.27
N ILE A 17 16.32 17.49 -4.00
CA ILE A 17 15.18 18.16 -3.37
C ILE A 17 15.66 19.43 -2.65
N PHE A 18 14.92 20.52 -2.83
CA PHE A 18 15.17 21.83 -2.22
C PHE A 18 13.87 22.41 -1.68
N ASP A 19 13.95 23.24 -0.64
CA ASP A 19 12.85 24.10 -0.20
C ASP A 19 12.83 25.43 -0.99
N HIS A 20 11.63 25.93 -1.27
CA HIS A 20 11.47 27.22 -1.93
C HIS A 20 11.57 28.36 -0.90
N PRO A 21 12.32 29.44 -1.17
CA PRO A 21 12.57 30.51 -0.19
C PRO A 21 11.31 31.29 0.22
N HIS A 22 10.28 31.34 -0.63
CA HIS A 22 9.12 32.22 -0.45
C HIS A 22 7.75 31.55 -0.64
N LEU A 23 7.70 30.32 -1.14
CA LEU A 23 6.44 29.69 -1.52
C LEU A 23 6.07 28.62 -0.51
N THR A 24 4.80 28.57 -0.16
CA THR A 24 4.25 27.66 0.84
C THR A 24 3.75 26.38 0.18
N MET A 25 3.90 25.25 0.86
CA MET A 25 3.36 23.97 0.42
C MET A 25 1.86 24.08 0.13
N ALA A 26 1.39 23.33 -0.85
CA ALA A 26 -0.01 23.10 -1.10
C ALA A 26 -0.26 21.59 -1.19
N GLY A 27 -1.52 21.19 -1.00
CA GLY A 27 -2.01 19.86 -1.36
C GLY A 27 -3.16 19.98 -2.36
N MET A 28 -3.60 18.85 -2.89
CA MET A 28 -4.79 18.78 -3.75
C MET A 28 -5.88 17.94 -3.10
N SER A 29 -7.08 18.53 -3.00
CA SER A 29 -8.33 17.85 -2.68
C SER A 29 -9.10 17.65 -3.98
N GLY A 30 -9.10 16.42 -4.47
CA GLY A 30 -9.54 16.13 -5.84
C GLY A 30 -8.72 16.92 -6.86
N SER A 31 -9.38 17.80 -7.62
CA SER A 31 -8.75 18.66 -8.62
C SER A 31 -8.39 20.06 -8.12
N THR A 32 -8.66 20.38 -6.85
CA THR A 32 -8.50 21.74 -6.32
C THR A 32 -7.28 21.83 -5.40
N ALA A 33 -6.42 22.81 -5.67
CA ALA A 33 -5.30 23.14 -4.79
C ALA A 33 -5.82 23.83 -3.51
N VAL A 34 -5.31 23.37 -2.36
CA VAL A 34 -5.67 23.87 -1.03
C VAL A 34 -4.43 24.06 -0.17
N LEU A 35 -4.53 24.94 0.82
CA LEU A 35 -3.56 25.02 1.90
C LEU A 35 -3.89 23.91 2.90
N PRO A 36 -2.94 23.02 3.24
CA PRO A 36 -3.18 22.01 4.26
C PRO A 36 -3.50 22.67 5.60
N GLU A 37 -4.45 22.10 6.34
CA GLU A 37 -4.66 22.51 7.71
C GLU A 37 -3.55 21.97 8.60
N ASN A 38 -3.20 22.70 9.68
CA ASN A 38 -2.15 22.25 10.59
C ASN A 38 -2.43 20.89 11.24
N VAL A 39 -3.72 20.52 11.36
CA VAL A 39 -4.14 19.22 11.91
C VAL A 39 -3.92 18.06 10.94
N GLU A 40 -3.69 18.36 9.66
CA GLU A 40 -3.42 17.37 8.61
C GLU A 40 -1.93 17.15 8.37
N LEU A 41 -1.06 17.94 9.01
CA LEU A 41 0.38 17.90 8.79
C LEU A 41 1.12 17.18 9.90
N ILE A 42 1.75 16.08 9.53
CA ILE A 42 2.60 15.27 10.41
C ILE A 42 4.03 15.27 9.89
N PRO A 43 5.04 15.01 10.75
CA PRO A 43 6.36 14.61 10.29
C PRO A 43 6.28 13.45 9.30
N LEU A 44 7.10 13.46 8.26
CA LEU A 44 7.25 12.33 7.35
C LEU A 44 7.53 11.07 8.17
N PRO A 45 6.65 10.03 8.14
CA PRO A 45 6.87 8.84 8.95
C PRO A 45 8.19 8.16 8.60
N GLU A 46 8.85 7.57 9.60
CA GLU A 46 10.03 6.73 9.38
C GLU A 46 9.72 5.63 8.35
N ASP A 47 10.73 5.20 7.59
CA ASP A 47 10.62 4.26 6.47
C ASP A 47 9.79 4.70 5.26
N SER A 48 9.20 5.91 5.27
CA SER A 48 8.61 6.51 4.08
C SER A 48 9.67 6.83 3.02
N ARG A 49 9.24 7.11 1.79
CA ARG A 49 10.12 7.46 0.67
C ARG A 49 9.62 8.71 -0.04
N LEU A 50 10.55 9.56 -0.43
CA LEU A 50 10.27 10.72 -1.27
C LEU A 50 10.38 10.31 -2.74
N PHE A 51 9.50 10.89 -3.55
CA PHE A 51 9.44 10.69 -4.99
C PHE A 51 9.31 12.03 -5.68
N THR A 52 9.91 12.14 -6.86
CA THR A 52 9.56 13.21 -7.79
C THR A 52 8.32 12.80 -8.58
N ILE A 53 7.60 13.79 -9.11
CA ILE A 53 6.59 13.60 -10.13
C ILE A 53 7.20 14.12 -11.43
N PRO A 54 7.79 13.24 -12.26
CA PRO A 54 8.59 13.65 -13.40
C PRO A 54 7.85 14.59 -14.34
N ASP A 55 8.56 15.61 -14.82
CA ASP A 55 8.07 16.61 -15.79
C ASP A 55 6.77 17.31 -15.37
N THR A 56 6.46 17.32 -14.07
CA THR A 56 5.21 17.86 -13.55
C THR A 56 5.49 19.02 -12.59
N PRO A 57 5.24 20.28 -13.00
CA PRO A 57 5.47 21.45 -12.17
C PRO A 57 4.66 21.43 -10.87
N PRO A 58 5.25 21.77 -9.70
CA PRO A 58 4.49 21.91 -8.47
C PRO A 58 3.54 23.11 -8.50
N ILE A 59 2.47 23.01 -7.72
CA ILE A 59 1.58 24.11 -7.38
C ILE A 59 1.87 24.49 -5.93
N ALA A 60 1.97 25.79 -5.66
CA ALA A 60 2.24 26.31 -4.33
C ALA A 60 1.42 27.56 -4.03
N TRP A 61 1.30 27.91 -2.76
CA TRP A 61 0.66 29.16 -2.36
C TRP A 61 1.67 30.31 -2.34
N ASP A 62 1.36 31.39 -3.05
CA ASP A 62 2.11 32.65 -3.03
C ASP A 62 1.41 33.64 -2.12
N ALA A 63 1.92 33.80 -0.89
CA ALA A 63 1.34 34.69 0.11
C ALA A 63 1.37 36.16 -0.32
N SER A 64 2.33 36.58 -1.16
CA SER A 64 2.42 37.95 -1.65
C SER A 64 1.30 38.29 -2.65
N LYS A 65 0.85 37.28 -3.41
CA LYS A 65 -0.22 37.42 -4.41
C LYS A 65 -1.58 36.95 -3.91
N GLY A 66 -1.64 36.28 -2.74
CA GLY A 66 -2.86 35.70 -2.19
C GLY A 66 -3.51 34.66 -3.11
N LYS A 67 -2.71 33.87 -3.83
CA LYS A 67 -3.23 32.85 -4.77
C LYS A 67 -2.28 31.66 -4.94
N PHE A 68 -2.84 30.55 -5.40
CA PHE A 68 -2.05 29.41 -5.88
C PHE A 68 -1.37 29.73 -7.22
N VAL A 69 -0.13 29.29 -7.36
CA VAL A 69 0.70 29.48 -8.55
C VAL A 69 1.37 28.17 -8.96
N THR A 70 1.41 27.90 -10.26
CA THR A 70 2.20 26.80 -10.82
C THR A 70 3.63 27.27 -11.05
N VAL A 71 4.61 26.53 -10.54
CA VAL A 71 6.04 26.90 -10.57
C VAL A 71 6.78 25.96 -11.50
N SER A 72 6.99 26.36 -12.75
CA SER A 72 7.70 25.53 -13.73
C SER A 72 9.22 25.65 -13.65
N THR A 73 9.72 26.79 -13.15
CA THR A 73 11.15 27.07 -13.06
C THR A 73 11.50 27.78 -11.76
N VAL A 74 12.74 27.62 -11.31
CA VAL A 74 13.35 28.42 -10.25
C VAL A 74 14.58 29.13 -10.77
N ARG A 75 14.88 30.30 -10.22
CA ARG A 75 16.04 31.10 -10.63
C ARG A 75 17.26 30.74 -9.78
N GLN A 76 18.30 30.21 -10.41
CA GLN A 76 19.61 30.00 -9.79
C GLN A 76 20.61 30.99 -10.40
N GLY A 77 20.87 32.09 -9.69
CA GLY A 77 21.68 33.21 -10.20
C GLY A 77 21.03 33.89 -11.41
N ARG A 78 21.66 33.76 -12.59
CA ARG A 78 21.15 34.30 -13.87
C ARG A 78 20.39 33.28 -14.73
N ARG A 79 20.33 32.01 -14.30
CA ARG A 79 19.70 30.94 -15.09
C ARG A 79 18.35 30.58 -14.49
N GLU A 80 17.41 30.26 -15.37
CA GLU A 80 16.17 29.57 -14.98
C GLU A 80 16.38 28.07 -15.13
N MET A 81 15.98 27.32 -14.11
CA MET A 81 16.08 25.87 -14.09
C MET A 81 14.68 25.26 -13.99
N PRO A 82 14.34 24.30 -14.85
CA PRO A 82 13.08 23.56 -14.71
C PRO A 82 13.08 22.78 -13.40
N ILE A 83 11.90 22.71 -12.78
CA ILE A 83 11.69 21.96 -11.55
C ILE A 83 10.48 21.05 -11.67
N GLN A 84 10.44 20.05 -10.81
CA GLN A 84 9.38 19.05 -10.73
C GLN A 84 8.87 18.92 -9.31
N ALA A 85 7.61 18.53 -9.18
CA ALA A 85 6.95 18.36 -7.90
C ALA A 85 7.55 17.20 -7.11
N VAL A 86 7.53 17.33 -5.80
CA VAL A 86 7.93 16.28 -4.87
C VAL A 86 6.67 15.72 -4.20
N SER A 87 6.70 14.44 -3.88
CA SER A 87 5.67 13.72 -3.14
C SER A 87 6.30 12.73 -2.18
N ALA A 88 5.50 12.16 -1.29
CA ALA A 88 5.92 11.04 -0.45
C ALA A 88 5.02 9.82 -0.66
N PHE A 89 5.60 8.63 -0.56
CA PHE A 89 4.91 7.38 -0.30
C PHE A 89 5.19 6.99 1.15
N MET A 90 4.14 6.93 1.95
CA MET A 90 4.28 6.77 3.39
C MET A 90 4.44 5.30 3.78
N ALA A 91 5.10 5.07 4.91
CA ALA A 91 5.09 3.77 5.56
C ALA A 91 3.64 3.32 5.87
N PRO A 92 3.39 2.00 6.03
CA PRO A 92 2.09 1.47 6.42
C PRO A 92 1.53 2.11 7.69
N GLY A 93 0.20 2.13 7.80
CA GLY A 93 -0.54 2.68 8.96
C GLY A 93 -0.89 4.16 8.89
N TRP A 94 -0.59 4.82 7.77
CA TRP A 94 -0.91 6.22 7.51
C TRP A 94 -1.84 6.38 6.31
N MET A 95 -2.89 7.18 6.47
CA MET A 95 -3.80 7.58 5.40
C MET A 95 -3.41 8.98 4.92
N ARG A 96 -3.19 9.15 3.62
CA ARG A 96 -3.00 10.48 3.03
C ARG A 96 -4.31 11.27 3.11
N THR A 97 -4.22 12.56 3.44
CA THR A 97 -5.38 13.48 3.44
C THR A 97 -5.43 14.33 2.18
N LEU A 98 -4.27 14.62 1.57
CA LEU A 98 -4.16 15.41 0.34
C LEU A 98 -3.26 14.72 -0.70
N LEU A 99 -3.60 14.90 -1.97
CA LEU A 99 -2.74 14.55 -3.09
C LEU A 99 -1.58 15.56 -3.23
N PRO A 100 -0.46 15.19 -3.88
CA PRO A 100 0.58 16.15 -4.22
C PRO A 100 0.03 17.31 -5.04
N ALA A 101 0.41 18.55 -4.70
CA ALA A 101 0.00 19.72 -5.46
C ALA A 101 0.89 19.93 -6.68
N CYS A 102 0.41 19.54 -7.85
CA CYS A 102 1.11 19.72 -9.11
C CYS A 102 0.16 19.88 -10.29
N ASP A 103 0.67 20.44 -11.38
CA ASP A 103 -0.10 20.67 -12.60
C ASP A 103 -0.20 19.39 -13.43
N TYR A 104 -1.17 18.53 -13.08
CA TYR A 104 -1.41 17.26 -13.76
C TYR A 104 -1.78 17.42 -15.25
N SER A 105 -2.20 18.60 -15.72
CA SER A 105 -2.48 18.84 -17.14
C SER A 105 -1.23 18.75 -18.02
N LYS A 106 -0.04 18.87 -17.41
CA LYS A 106 1.27 18.80 -18.08
C LYS A 106 1.97 17.46 -17.92
N LYS A 107 1.43 16.56 -17.09
CA LYS A 107 2.05 15.28 -16.77
C LYS A 107 2.11 14.38 -18.01
N GLN A 108 3.31 14.08 -18.46
CA GLN A 108 3.56 13.22 -19.62
C GLN A 108 3.76 11.76 -19.25
N VAL A 109 4.23 11.49 -18.02
CA VAL A 109 4.55 10.14 -17.56
C VAL A 109 3.34 9.50 -16.90
N GLN A 110 3.18 8.18 -17.03
CA GLN A 110 2.29 7.41 -16.17
C GLN A 110 3.04 6.99 -14.91
N LEU A 111 2.38 7.05 -13.76
CA LEU A 111 2.98 6.67 -12.48
C LEU A 111 2.31 5.40 -11.98
N PRO A 112 3.04 4.52 -11.27
CA PRO A 112 2.45 3.44 -10.52
C PRO A 112 1.29 3.94 -9.64
N LEU A 113 0.29 3.10 -9.38
CA LEU A 113 -0.87 3.47 -8.58
C LEU A 113 -0.57 3.43 -7.07
N TRP A 114 0.46 4.17 -6.65
CA TRP A 114 0.87 4.28 -5.25
C TRP A 114 0.18 5.44 -4.54
N SER A 115 0.24 5.43 -3.21
CA SER A 115 -0.43 6.40 -2.34
C SER A 115 0.39 7.69 -2.15
N TYR A 116 0.79 8.35 -3.25
CA TYR A 116 1.51 9.63 -3.19
C TYR A 116 0.74 10.68 -2.38
N THR A 117 1.43 11.42 -1.51
CA THR A 117 0.87 12.51 -0.70
C THR A 117 1.66 13.82 -0.85
N ALA A 118 1.03 14.93 -0.53
CA ALA A 118 1.66 16.25 -0.47
C ALA A 118 2.76 16.30 0.59
N VAL A 119 3.85 17.00 0.27
CA VAL A 119 5.02 17.19 1.14
C VAL A 119 5.38 18.66 1.26
N GLY A 120 5.98 19.04 2.38
CA GLY A 120 6.54 20.37 2.61
C GLY A 120 7.71 20.36 3.59
N TRP A 121 8.41 21.48 3.68
CA TRP A 121 9.49 21.68 4.66
C TRP A 121 9.03 22.56 5.81
N ASP A 122 9.01 22.01 7.02
CA ASP A 122 8.72 22.76 8.25
C ASP A 122 10.03 23.34 8.77
N GLU A 123 10.25 24.65 8.56
CA GLU A 123 11.46 25.35 8.99
C GLU A 123 11.58 25.44 10.51
N GLU A 124 10.46 25.56 11.23
CA GLU A 124 10.49 25.70 12.71
C GLU A 124 10.96 24.41 13.37
N ARG A 125 10.67 23.27 12.74
CA ARG A 125 11.02 21.93 13.24
C ARG A 125 12.15 21.25 12.46
N GLU A 126 12.71 21.93 11.46
CA GLU A 126 13.76 21.45 10.57
C GLU A 126 13.51 20.03 10.02
N GLN A 127 12.29 19.78 9.51
CA GLN A 127 11.91 18.46 9.01
C GLN A 127 10.92 18.51 7.85
N ILE A 128 10.85 17.39 7.12
CA ILE A 128 9.83 17.19 6.09
C ILE A 128 8.52 16.79 6.76
N VAL A 129 7.43 17.41 6.31
CA VAL A 129 6.07 17.11 6.73
C VAL A 129 5.22 16.64 5.56
N VAL A 130 4.19 15.85 5.85
CA VAL A 130 3.24 15.31 4.87
C VAL A 130 1.79 15.54 5.29
N ALA A 131 0.90 15.61 4.31
CA ALA A 131 -0.54 15.67 4.54
C ALA A 131 -1.12 14.26 4.80
N ALA A 132 -1.24 13.89 6.07
CA ALA A 132 -1.67 12.55 6.46
C ALA A 132 -2.14 12.44 7.91
N THR A 133 -2.84 11.35 8.20
CA THR A 133 -3.27 10.96 9.55
C THR A 133 -2.95 9.49 9.83
N ARG A 134 -2.63 9.16 11.09
CA ARG A 134 -2.37 7.76 11.50
C ARG A 134 -3.71 7.04 11.60
N VAL A 135 -3.82 5.89 10.94
CA VAL A 135 -5.02 5.04 10.97
C VAL A 135 -4.76 3.67 11.55
N ASP A 136 -3.49 3.25 11.64
CA ASP A 136 -3.09 2.02 12.29
C ASP A 136 -1.86 2.25 13.18
N SER A 137 -1.92 1.72 14.40
CA SER A 137 -0.81 1.74 15.35
C SER A 137 0.00 0.45 15.36
N ASN A 138 -0.41 -0.56 14.61
CA ASN A 138 0.21 -1.87 14.58
C ASN A 138 1.64 -1.82 14.01
N GLU A 139 2.61 -2.12 14.86
CA GLU A 139 4.03 -2.13 14.49
C GLU A 139 4.47 -3.39 13.75
N ASN A 140 3.61 -4.41 13.63
CA ASN A 140 3.93 -5.66 12.95
C ASN A 140 4.36 -5.42 11.49
N TRP A 141 3.76 -4.43 10.84
CA TRP A 141 4.01 -4.04 9.45
C TRP A 141 5.27 -3.20 9.23
N LEU A 142 6.04 -2.89 10.28
CA LEU A 142 7.26 -2.09 10.12
C LEU A 142 8.32 -2.88 9.34
N PRO A 143 8.96 -2.27 8.32
CA PRO A 143 10.00 -2.94 7.50
C PRO A 143 11.13 -3.58 8.30
N LYS A 144 11.50 -3.00 9.45
CA LYS A 144 12.51 -3.55 10.38
C LYS A 144 12.24 -5.00 10.81
N ASN A 145 10.98 -5.44 10.76
CA ASN A 145 10.60 -6.81 11.12
C ASN A 145 10.92 -7.83 10.02
N TYR A 146 11.15 -7.41 8.78
CA TYR A 146 11.20 -8.26 7.58
C TYR A 146 12.59 -8.30 6.95
N ASP A 147 13.51 -9.04 7.58
CA ASP A 147 14.87 -9.28 7.04
C ASP A 147 14.86 -10.43 6.02
N ASP A 148 15.02 -10.10 4.74
CA ASP A 148 14.96 -11.09 3.64
C ASP A 148 16.08 -12.14 3.72
N ARG A 149 17.21 -11.83 4.37
CA ARG A 149 18.29 -12.81 4.60
C ARG A 149 17.85 -13.95 5.53
N LYS A 150 16.87 -13.69 6.41
CA LYS A 150 16.26 -14.69 7.30
C LYS A 150 15.07 -15.40 6.63
N LEU A 151 14.41 -14.74 5.68
CA LEU A 151 13.26 -15.26 4.96
C LEU A 151 13.64 -16.41 4.03
N ASP A 152 14.69 -16.24 3.23
CA ASP A 152 15.12 -17.19 2.19
C ASP A 152 15.23 -18.65 2.68
N PRO A 153 15.93 -18.94 3.81
CA PRO A 153 15.99 -20.29 4.35
C PRO A 153 14.63 -20.85 4.78
N LEU A 154 13.73 -20.00 5.29
CA LEU A 154 12.40 -20.40 5.77
C LEU A 154 11.49 -20.78 4.59
N VAL A 155 11.54 -20.00 3.50
CA VAL A 155 10.81 -20.30 2.26
C VAL A 155 11.26 -21.65 1.71
N ARG A 156 12.57 -21.86 1.55
CA ARG A 156 13.13 -23.14 1.06
C ARG A 156 12.76 -24.33 1.94
N LYS A 157 12.72 -24.14 3.27
CA LYS A 157 12.32 -25.19 4.21
C LYS A 157 10.85 -25.56 4.02
N MET A 158 9.97 -24.57 3.89
CA MET A 158 8.53 -24.80 3.74
C MET A 158 8.20 -25.45 2.39
N ILE A 159 8.81 -25.00 1.28
CA ILE A 159 8.63 -25.60 -0.05
C ILE A 159 9.01 -27.10 -0.03
N LYS A 160 10.11 -27.46 0.65
CA LYS A 160 10.51 -28.87 0.80
C LYS A 160 9.54 -29.70 1.63
N ALA A 161 8.85 -29.08 2.59
CA ALA A 161 7.89 -29.76 3.44
C ALA A 161 6.55 -30.02 2.72
N PHE A 162 6.18 -29.14 1.77
CA PHE A 162 4.90 -29.20 1.05
C PHE A 162 5.11 -29.04 -0.47
N PRO A 163 5.82 -29.99 -1.14
CA PRO A 163 6.23 -29.82 -2.54
C PRO A 163 5.06 -29.82 -3.54
N GLU A 164 3.93 -30.44 -3.20
CA GLU A 164 2.76 -30.55 -4.07
C GLU A 164 1.74 -29.42 -3.88
N ASN A 165 1.97 -28.51 -2.91
CA ASN A 165 1.02 -27.47 -2.57
C ASN A 165 1.21 -26.24 -3.48
N ARG A 166 0.31 -26.06 -4.45
CA ARG A 166 0.43 -24.99 -5.47
C ARG A 166 0.28 -23.60 -4.86
N LEU A 167 -0.49 -23.48 -3.78
CA LEU A 167 -0.67 -22.20 -3.08
C LEU A 167 0.66 -21.69 -2.52
N LEU A 168 1.52 -22.60 -2.07
CA LEU A 168 2.83 -22.27 -1.55
C LEU A 168 3.76 -21.65 -2.60
N GLU A 169 3.67 -22.07 -3.86
CA GLU A 169 4.43 -21.47 -4.97
C GLU A 169 4.07 -19.99 -5.16
N GLN A 170 2.77 -19.69 -5.25
CA GLN A 170 2.27 -18.31 -5.36
C GLN A 170 2.70 -17.47 -4.14
N LEU A 171 2.57 -18.00 -2.93
CA LEU A 171 2.94 -17.30 -1.70
C LEU A 171 4.45 -17.08 -1.59
N SER A 172 5.27 -17.99 -2.11
CA SER A 172 6.73 -17.84 -2.16
C SER A 172 7.12 -16.69 -3.08
N ARG A 173 6.51 -16.60 -4.27
CA ARG A 173 6.68 -15.45 -5.18
C ARG A 173 6.23 -14.15 -4.54
N CYS A 174 5.08 -14.17 -3.84
CA CYS A 174 4.61 -12.98 -3.12
C CYS A 174 5.59 -12.51 -2.05
N ALA A 175 6.20 -13.44 -1.31
CA ALA A 175 7.16 -13.10 -0.26
C ALA A 175 8.51 -12.61 -0.78
N ILE A 176 9.03 -13.23 -1.86
CA ILE A 176 10.37 -12.96 -2.39
C ILE A 176 10.35 -11.90 -3.49
N ASP A 177 9.53 -12.06 -4.52
CA ASP A 177 9.55 -11.21 -5.72
C ASP A 177 8.80 -9.89 -5.48
N TYR A 178 7.65 -9.97 -4.81
CA TYR A 178 6.80 -8.80 -4.53
C TYR A 178 7.05 -8.19 -3.14
N HIS A 179 7.91 -8.82 -2.34
CA HIS A 179 8.21 -8.45 -0.95
C HIS A 179 6.97 -8.23 -0.06
N CYS A 180 5.87 -8.94 -0.31
CA CYS A 180 4.61 -8.84 0.43
C CYS A 180 4.79 -9.25 1.90
N PHE A 181 4.58 -8.32 2.84
CA PHE A 181 4.75 -8.57 4.27
C PHE A 181 3.80 -9.65 4.82
N ALA A 182 2.57 -9.72 4.32
CA ALA A 182 1.64 -10.78 4.70
C ALA A 182 2.17 -12.15 4.23
N ALA A 183 2.67 -12.27 2.99
CA ALA A 183 3.23 -13.52 2.52
C ALA A 183 4.47 -13.93 3.34
N LYS A 184 5.35 -12.98 3.67
CA LYS A 184 6.51 -13.22 4.55
C LYS A 184 6.11 -13.75 5.93
N ASN A 185 5.02 -13.26 6.49
CA ASN A 185 4.51 -13.67 7.80
C ASN A 185 4.12 -15.16 7.87
N LEU A 186 3.65 -15.76 6.77
CA LEU A 186 3.44 -17.20 6.69
C LEU A 186 4.75 -17.97 6.97
N PHE A 187 5.84 -17.56 6.30
CA PHE A 187 7.15 -18.21 6.43
C PHE A 187 7.80 -17.94 7.78
N PHE A 188 7.62 -16.73 8.34
CA PHE A 188 8.06 -16.38 9.69
C PHE A 188 7.18 -16.99 10.80
N ARG A 189 6.03 -17.59 10.47
CA ARG A 189 5.04 -18.11 11.42
C ARG A 189 4.62 -17.08 12.47
N ARG A 190 4.14 -15.92 12.01
CA ARG A 190 3.63 -14.86 12.90
C ARG A 190 2.52 -14.05 12.25
N TRP A 191 1.59 -13.52 13.05
CA TRP A 191 0.61 -12.51 12.62
C TRP A 191 -0.25 -12.97 11.43
N GLU A 192 -0.50 -12.07 10.46
CA GLU A 192 -1.37 -12.33 9.32
C GLU A 192 -0.68 -13.11 8.20
N ALA A 193 -1.27 -14.24 7.81
CA ALA A 193 -0.92 -15.02 6.62
C ALA A 193 -2.01 -14.92 5.53
N PRO A 194 -1.64 -14.62 4.28
CA PRO A 194 -2.58 -14.43 3.17
C PRO A 194 -2.99 -15.77 2.54
N ILE A 195 -4.24 -15.84 2.09
CA ILE A 195 -4.81 -16.98 1.37
C ILE A 195 -5.40 -16.49 0.03
N PRO A 196 -4.59 -16.30 -1.03
CA PRO A 196 -5.12 -16.02 -2.35
C PRO A 196 -5.87 -17.24 -2.90
N THR A 197 -7.10 -17.04 -3.38
CA THR A 197 -7.99 -18.12 -3.82
C THR A 197 -8.61 -17.90 -5.19
N SER A 198 -8.71 -16.66 -5.66
CA SER A 198 -9.55 -16.35 -6.81
C SER A 198 -8.76 -15.90 -8.05
N PRO A 199 -8.80 -16.65 -9.17
CA PRO A 199 -8.27 -16.19 -10.45
C PRO A 199 -9.19 -15.18 -11.16
N VAL A 200 -10.40 -14.96 -10.64
CA VAL A 200 -11.45 -14.15 -11.28
C VAL A 200 -11.98 -13.07 -10.36
N CYS A 201 -12.51 -11.99 -10.92
CA CYS A 201 -13.12 -10.91 -10.18
C CYS A 201 -14.38 -10.45 -10.90
N ASN A 202 -15.44 -10.14 -10.17
CA ASN A 202 -16.66 -9.54 -10.72
C ASN A 202 -16.62 -8.00 -10.72
N SER A 203 -15.50 -7.40 -10.31
CA SER A 203 -15.22 -5.97 -10.44
C SER A 203 -14.23 -5.69 -11.56
N ARG A 204 -14.34 -4.51 -12.17
CA ARG A 204 -13.41 -3.99 -13.19
C ARG A 204 -12.77 -2.68 -12.74
N CYS A 205 -12.08 -2.73 -11.60
CA CYS A 205 -11.43 -1.56 -11.02
C CYS A 205 -10.39 -0.98 -12.00
N LEU A 206 -10.43 0.34 -12.22
CA LEU A 206 -9.45 1.05 -13.05
C LEU A 206 -8.01 0.78 -12.57
N GLY A 207 -7.85 0.65 -11.25
CA GLY A 207 -6.56 0.42 -10.59
C GLY A 207 -6.41 -0.96 -9.98
N CYS A 208 -6.88 -2.02 -10.62
CA CYS A 208 -6.69 -3.38 -10.12
C CYS A 208 -5.18 -3.68 -9.95
N ILE A 209 -4.78 -4.11 -8.75
CA ILE A 209 -3.37 -4.34 -8.40
C ILE A 209 -2.84 -5.71 -8.83
N SER A 210 -3.73 -6.64 -9.20
CA SER A 210 -3.41 -8.00 -9.67
C SER A 210 -3.59 -8.22 -11.17
N LEU A 211 -4.26 -7.29 -11.87
CA LEU A 211 -4.56 -7.43 -13.30
C LEU A 211 -4.68 -6.06 -13.97
N GLN A 212 -3.72 -5.72 -14.81
CA GLN A 212 -3.71 -4.50 -15.63
C GLN A 212 -3.37 -4.84 -17.09
N PRO A 213 -3.87 -4.06 -18.06
CA PRO A 213 -3.36 -4.11 -19.44
C PRO A 213 -1.86 -3.82 -19.46
N SER A 214 -1.12 -4.51 -20.34
CA SER A 214 0.36 -4.56 -20.36
C SER A 214 1.08 -3.23 -20.59
N ASP A 215 0.37 -2.16 -20.99
CA ASP A 215 1.02 -1.00 -21.61
C ASP A 215 0.82 0.32 -20.84
N CYS A 216 0.01 0.34 -19.78
CA CYS A 216 -0.40 1.60 -19.11
C CYS A 216 0.16 1.72 -17.69
N CYS A 217 -0.14 0.75 -16.83
CA CYS A 217 0.36 0.66 -15.45
C CYS A 217 0.42 -0.82 -15.09
N PRO A 218 1.59 -1.49 -15.12
CA PRO A 218 1.65 -2.91 -14.79
C PRO A 218 1.13 -3.15 -13.37
N SER A 219 0.47 -4.29 -13.17
CA SER A 219 0.03 -4.74 -11.85
C SER A 219 1.24 -4.97 -10.94
N ASN A 220 1.11 -4.60 -9.66
CA ASN A 220 2.21 -4.80 -8.69
C ASN A 220 2.39 -6.29 -8.33
N HIS A 221 1.35 -7.11 -8.53
CA HIS A 221 1.36 -8.54 -8.27
C HIS A 221 0.72 -9.28 -9.45
N ASP A 222 1.15 -10.49 -9.73
CA ASP A 222 0.44 -11.35 -10.67
C ASP A 222 -0.76 -12.02 -9.99
N ARG A 223 -1.90 -12.03 -10.68
CA ARG A 223 -3.08 -12.76 -10.22
C ARG A 223 -2.81 -14.26 -10.20
N ILE A 224 -3.18 -14.93 -9.10
CA ILE A 224 -3.18 -16.39 -8.99
C ILE A 224 -3.96 -17.01 -10.16
N GLY A 225 -3.38 -18.03 -10.81
CA GLY A 225 -3.92 -18.63 -12.02
C GLY A 225 -4.90 -19.79 -11.80
N PHE A 226 -5.20 -20.14 -10.55
CA PHE A 226 -6.00 -21.31 -10.19
C PHE A 226 -6.78 -21.07 -8.89
N VAL A 227 -7.71 -21.98 -8.60
CA VAL A 227 -8.41 -22.03 -7.31
C VAL A 227 -7.76 -23.13 -6.45
N PRO A 228 -7.13 -22.80 -5.31
CA PRO A 228 -6.57 -23.81 -4.41
C PRO A 228 -7.70 -24.64 -3.79
N THR A 229 -7.45 -25.90 -3.49
CA THR A 229 -8.45 -26.74 -2.81
C THR A 229 -8.52 -26.40 -1.31
N PRO A 230 -9.62 -26.75 -0.61
CA PRO A 230 -9.67 -26.64 0.84
C PRO A 230 -8.51 -27.36 1.55
N GLU A 231 -8.05 -28.49 1.01
CA GLU A 231 -6.91 -29.25 1.54
C GLU A 231 -5.61 -28.44 1.43
N GLU A 232 -5.32 -27.85 0.26
CA GLU A 232 -4.12 -27.01 0.06
C GLU A 232 -4.10 -25.82 1.02
N ILE A 233 -5.27 -25.20 1.27
CA ILE A 233 -5.40 -24.10 2.23
C ILE A 233 -5.15 -24.59 3.66
N VAL A 234 -5.83 -25.66 4.08
CA VAL A 234 -5.76 -26.17 5.45
C VAL A 234 -4.34 -26.64 5.79
N GLU A 235 -3.66 -27.30 4.85
CA GLU A 235 -2.30 -27.82 5.03
C GLU A 235 -1.32 -26.71 5.43
N LEU A 236 -1.41 -25.53 4.82
CA LEU A 236 -0.50 -24.41 5.12
C LEU A 236 -0.94 -23.58 6.33
N MET A 237 -2.25 -23.34 6.43
CA MET A 237 -2.83 -22.35 7.36
C MET A 237 -3.10 -22.93 8.74
N LEU A 238 -3.39 -24.23 8.88
CA LEU A 238 -3.61 -24.83 10.20
C LEU A 238 -2.36 -24.75 11.09
N PRO A 239 -1.14 -25.13 10.64
CA PRO A 239 0.06 -24.95 11.45
C PRO A 239 0.31 -23.49 11.80
N HIS A 240 0.00 -22.56 10.90
CA HIS A 240 0.12 -21.12 11.17
C HIS A 240 -0.82 -20.70 12.31
N LEU A 241 -2.10 -21.06 12.26
CA LEU A 241 -3.07 -20.76 13.31
C LEU A 241 -2.67 -21.34 14.68
N LEU A 242 -2.04 -22.51 14.69
CA LEU A 242 -1.63 -23.17 15.93
C LEU A 242 -0.36 -22.55 16.55
N GLU A 243 0.61 -22.17 15.72
CA GLU A 243 1.96 -21.80 16.19
C GLU A 243 2.19 -20.29 16.27
N ALA A 244 1.59 -19.50 15.37
CA ALA A 244 1.87 -18.07 15.29
C ALA A 244 1.30 -17.30 16.51
N PRO A 245 2.02 -16.26 16.99
CA PRO A 245 1.45 -15.26 17.89
C PRO A 245 0.39 -14.43 17.17
N ASP A 246 -0.73 -14.16 17.85
CA ASP A 246 -1.89 -13.42 17.34
C ASP A 246 -2.24 -13.80 15.89
N PRO A 247 -2.54 -15.08 15.63
CA PRO A 247 -2.59 -15.61 14.28
C PRO A 247 -3.82 -15.11 13.56
N ILE A 248 -3.61 -14.54 12.38
CA ILE A 248 -4.67 -14.15 11.44
C ILE A 248 -4.41 -14.90 10.14
N VAL A 249 -5.45 -15.42 9.53
CA VAL A 249 -5.41 -15.90 8.14
C VAL A 249 -6.47 -15.16 7.34
N SER A 250 -6.09 -14.66 6.16
CA SER A 250 -6.93 -13.68 5.45
C SER A 250 -7.12 -14.03 3.98
N TYR A 251 -8.37 -14.04 3.56
CA TYR A 251 -8.75 -14.06 2.14
C TYR A 251 -8.87 -12.63 1.58
N GLY A 252 -8.76 -12.47 0.27
CA GLY A 252 -8.90 -11.18 -0.42
C GLY A 252 -7.60 -10.40 -0.47
N GLN A 253 -6.62 -10.99 -1.16
CA GLN A 253 -5.24 -10.54 -1.19
C GLN A 253 -4.89 -9.79 -2.48
N GLY A 254 -3.80 -9.02 -2.44
CA GLY A 254 -3.39 -8.20 -3.58
C GLY A 254 -2.97 -8.98 -4.84
N CYS A 255 -2.75 -10.28 -4.73
CA CYS A 255 -2.39 -11.20 -5.82
C CYS A 255 -3.57 -12.08 -6.29
N GLU A 256 -4.82 -11.73 -5.98
CA GLU A 256 -6.00 -12.44 -6.48
C GLU A 256 -7.06 -11.49 -7.07
N GLY A 257 -8.11 -12.06 -7.64
CA GLY A 257 -9.38 -11.40 -7.87
C GLY A 257 -10.22 -11.36 -6.58
N ASP A 258 -11.54 -11.20 -6.69
CA ASP A 258 -12.39 -11.18 -5.48
C ASP A 258 -12.62 -12.63 -4.99
N PRO A 259 -12.27 -12.96 -3.73
CA PRO A 259 -12.44 -14.30 -3.18
C PRO A 259 -13.91 -14.71 -3.02
N ILE A 260 -14.87 -13.77 -3.07
CA ILE A 260 -16.31 -14.09 -3.05
C ILE A 260 -16.71 -14.96 -4.23
N MET A 261 -15.95 -14.92 -5.32
CA MET A 261 -16.16 -15.79 -6.48
C MET A 261 -15.94 -17.26 -6.14
N GLN A 262 -15.16 -17.57 -5.09
CA GLN A 262 -14.81 -18.91 -4.61
C GLN A 262 -15.41 -19.23 -3.23
N ALA A 263 -16.56 -18.62 -2.88
CA ALA A 263 -17.14 -18.69 -1.54
C ALA A 263 -17.34 -20.11 -0.99
N GLU A 264 -17.68 -21.10 -1.83
CA GLU A 264 -17.85 -22.49 -1.39
C GLU A 264 -16.53 -23.11 -0.90
N THR A 265 -15.46 -22.95 -1.68
CA THR A 265 -14.10 -23.39 -1.32
C THR A 265 -13.60 -22.70 -0.05
N VAL A 266 -13.81 -21.39 0.03
CA VAL A 266 -13.42 -20.58 1.20
C VAL A 266 -14.19 -21.02 2.45
N ALA A 267 -15.51 -21.22 2.34
CA ALA A 267 -16.34 -21.66 3.45
C ALA A 267 -15.95 -23.05 3.94
N GLU A 268 -15.64 -23.97 3.03
CA GLU A 268 -15.18 -25.32 3.39
C GLU A 268 -13.81 -25.30 4.09
N ALA A 269 -12.85 -24.56 3.55
CA ALA A 269 -11.56 -24.38 4.19
C ALA A 269 -11.70 -23.74 5.58
N THR A 270 -12.55 -22.73 5.72
CA THR A 270 -12.81 -22.02 6.98
C THR A 270 -13.38 -22.96 8.04
N ARG A 271 -14.40 -23.77 7.71
CA ARG A 271 -14.97 -24.76 8.64
C ARG A 271 -13.90 -25.72 9.15
N ARG A 272 -13.06 -26.25 8.25
CA ARG A 272 -11.98 -27.18 8.60
C ARG A 272 -10.92 -26.51 9.48
N LEU A 273 -10.52 -25.29 9.15
CA LEU A 273 -9.56 -24.51 9.93
C LEU A 273 -10.09 -24.24 11.35
N LYS A 274 -11.31 -23.71 11.48
CA LYS A 274 -11.92 -23.42 12.79
C LYS A 274 -12.09 -24.69 13.63
N ALA A 275 -12.52 -25.80 13.02
CA ALA A 275 -12.64 -27.08 13.72
C ALA A 275 -11.29 -27.60 14.21
N ALA A 276 -10.28 -27.65 13.33
CA ALA A 276 -8.97 -28.22 13.63
C ALA A 276 -8.13 -27.32 14.56
N SER A 277 -8.27 -26.00 14.46
CA SER A 277 -7.60 -25.03 15.35
C SER A 277 -8.32 -24.86 16.69
N LYS A 278 -9.48 -25.52 16.89
CA LYS A 278 -10.38 -25.32 18.04
C LYS A 278 -10.77 -23.84 18.21
N GLY A 279 -11.01 -23.16 17.10
CA GLY A 279 -11.36 -21.75 17.05
C GLY A 279 -10.21 -20.78 17.34
N ARG A 280 -8.96 -21.26 17.42
CA ARG A 280 -7.78 -20.40 17.62
C ARG A 280 -7.52 -19.55 16.38
N GLY A 281 -7.27 -18.27 16.61
CA GLY A 281 -6.94 -17.27 15.59
C GLY A 281 -8.15 -16.67 14.88
N THR A 282 -7.87 -15.65 14.08
CA THR A 282 -8.87 -14.91 13.30
C THR A 282 -8.81 -15.37 11.86
N VAL A 283 -9.98 -15.65 11.27
CA VAL A 283 -10.16 -15.83 9.83
C VAL A 283 -10.85 -14.58 9.29
N ASN A 284 -10.15 -13.81 8.47
CA ASN A 284 -10.62 -12.56 7.89
C ASN A 284 -10.93 -12.72 6.39
N PHE A 285 -11.94 -12.01 5.90
CA PHE A 285 -12.37 -12.07 4.51
C PHE A 285 -12.57 -10.69 3.90
N ASN A 286 -11.62 -10.27 3.05
CA ASN A 286 -11.76 -9.02 2.29
C ASN A 286 -12.49 -9.29 0.96
N SER A 287 -13.58 -8.57 0.70
CA SER A 287 -14.33 -8.66 -0.55
C SER A 287 -15.09 -7.37 -0.85
N ASN A 288 -15.49 -7.18 -2.11
CA ASN A 288 -16.44 -6.15 -2.51
C ASN A 288 -17.86 -6.36 -1.94
N GLY A 289 -18.16 -7.51 -1.32
CA GLY A 289 -19.44 -7.77 -0.64
C GLY A 289 -20.66 -7.87 -1.57
N SER A 290 -20.44 -8.07 -2.87
CA SER A 290 -21.48 -7.97 -3.90
C SER A 290 -22.50 -9.12 -3.95
N PHE A 291 -22.28 -10.21 -3.20
CA PHE A 291 -23.16 -11.39 -3.16
C PHE A 291 -23.61 -11.70 -1.72
N PRO A 292 -24.73 -11.11 -1.25
CA PRO A 292 -25.18 -11.25 0.14
C PRO A 292 -25.38 -12.70 0.60
N GLU A 293 -25.87 -13.59 -0.27
CA GLU A 293 -26.05 -15.01 0.02
C GLU A 293 -24.73 -15.75 0.25
N ARG A 294 -23.67 -15.36 -0.48
CA ARG A 294 -22.32 -15.90 -0.28
C ARG A 294 -21.67 -15.34 0.98
N ILE A 295 -21.93 -14.07 1.31
CA ILE A 295 -21.51 -13.50 2.60
C ILE A 295 -22.16 -14.27 3.74
N LYS A 296 -23.46 -14.57 3.66
CA LYS A 296 -24.14 -15.39 4.66
C LYS A 296 -23.49 -16.77 4.82
N LEU A 297 -23.19 -17.46 3.71
CA LEU A 297 -22.50 -18.74 3.72
C LEU A 297 -21.15 -18.67 4.46
N LEU A 298 -20.37 -17.61 4.25
CA LEU A 298 -19.07 -17.40 4.88
C LEU A 298 -19.20 -17.11 6.38
N CYS A 299 -20.18 -16.29 6.78
CA CYS A 299 -20.50 -16.06 8.19
C CYS A 299 -20.90 -17.38 8.88
N ASP A 300 -21.79 -18.16 8.26
CA ASP A 300 -22.23 -19.46 8.79
C ASP A 300 -21.07 -20.49 8.86
N ALA A 301 -20.01 -20.32 8.05
CA ALA A 301 -18.80 -21.14 8.08
C ALA A 301 -17.83 -20.79 9.23
N GLY A 302 -18.03 -19.65 9.91
CA GLY A 302 -17.22 -19.22 11.05
C GLY A 302 -16.16 -18.17 10.73
N MET A 303 -16.38 -17.34 9.71
CA MET A 303 -15.56 -16.14 9.45
C MET A 303 -15.67 -15.15 10.62
N ASP A 304 -14.56 -14.53 11.01
CA ASP A 304 -14.52 -13.61 12.17
C ASP A 304 -14.64 -12.14 11.77
N SER A 305 -14.16 -11.78 10.57
CA SER A 305 -14.12 -10.41 10.02
C SER A 305 -14.35 -10.40 8.53
#